data_AF-A0A2N6PXS3-F1
#
_entry.id   AF-A0A2N6PXS3-F1
#
_cell.length_a   1.000
_cell.length_b   1.000
_cell.length_c   1.000
_cell.angle_alpha   90.00
_cell.angle_beta   90.00
_cell.angle_gamma   90.00
#
_symmetry.space_group_name_H-M   'P 1'
#
loop_
_entity.id
_entity.type
_entity.pdbx_description
1 polymer ?
#
loop_
_entity_poly.entity_id
_entity_poly.type
_entity_poly.pdbx_seq_one_letter_code
_entity_poly.pdbx_strand_id
1 'polypeptide(L)'
;MIAVARVVREHRGSVTRTLRETFGVGISDLGDGLTWGEARDLLEEAAADPGTHLGAKLAGWSYPATTRQLLSLLSELGPKAAKKLAPWVLPDPRRSTTTADAAEIAEAQAEMEAGLVFAS
;
A
#
# COMPACT_ATOMS: atom_id res chain seq x y z
N MET A 1 -14.64 9.38 -0.29
CA MET A 1 -15.71 8.42 0.07
C MET A 1 -15.93 7.47 -1.09
N ILE A 2 -15.60 6.20 -0.92
CA ILE A 2 -15.87 5.15 -1.90
C ILE A 2 -17.31 4.66 -1.73
N ALA A 3 -18.11 4.72 -2.79
CA ALA A 3 -19.39 4.00 -2.80
C ALA A 3 -19.12 2.52 -3.12
N VAL A 4 -19.38 1.62 -2.17
CA VAL A 4 -19.14 0.16 -2.30
C VAL A 4 -19.68 -0.39 -3.62
N ALA A 5 -20.94 -0.05 -3.95
CA ALA A 5 -21.59 -0.48 -5.18
C ALA A 5 -20.86 -0.02 -6.46
N ARG A 6 -20.22 1.16 -6.43
CA ARG A 6 -19.45 1.68 -7.56
C ARG A 6 -18.17 0.88 -7.75
N VAL A 7 -17.41 0.63 -6.68
CA VAL A 7 -16.17 -0.16 -6.74
C VAL A 7 -16.45 -1.61 -7.14
N VAL A 8 -17.53 -2.20 -6.62
CA VAL A 8 -17.98 -3.53 -7.07
C VAL A 8 -18.31 -3.53 -8.56
N ARG A 9 -18.94 -2.48 -9.09
CA ARG A 9 -19.25 -2.38 -10.52
C ARG A 9 -18.00 -2.21 -11.39
N GLU A 10 -17.09 -1.34 -10.99
CA GLU A 10 -15.88 -1.00 -11.77
C GLU A 10 -14.79 -2.08 -11.69
N HIS A 11 -14.70 -2.78 -10.55
CA HIS A 11 -13.61 -3.72 -10.25
C HIS A 11 -14.10 -5.08 -9.73
N ARG A 12 -15.26 -5.55 -10.19
CA ARG A 12 -15.94 -6.76 -9.67
C ARG A 12 -15.03 -7.96 -9.48
N GLY A 13 -14.17 -8.25 -10.47
CA GLY A 13 -13.25 -9.39 -10.42
C GLY A 13 -12.25 -9.28 -9.27
N SER A 14 -11.54 -8.14 -9.19
CA SER A 14 -10.57 -7.87 -8.11
C SER A 14 -11.22 -7.82 -6.74
N VAL A 15 -12.42 -7.23 -6.63
CA VAL A 15 -13.19 -7.19 -5.38
C VAL A 15 -13.58 -8.60 -4.93
N THR A 16 -14.18 -9.40 -5.81
CA THR A 16 -14.61 -10.77 -5.49
C THR A 16 -13.43 -11.62 -5.02
N ARG A 17 -12.30 -11.50 -5.71
CA ARG A 17 -11.09 -12.25 -5.37
C ARG A 17 -10.52 -11.81 -4.02
N THR A 18 -10.45 -10.50 -3.78
CA THR A 18 -9.96 -9.94 -2.51
C THR A 18 -10.84 -10.36 -1.34
N LEU A 19 -12.16 -10.20 -1.46
CA LEU A 19 -13.11 -10.62 -0.42
C LEU A 19 -12.94 -12.11 -0.07
N ARG A 20 -12.78 -12.97 -1.08
CA ARG A 20 -12.63 -14.41 -0.88
C ARG A 20 -11.27 -14.81 -0.32
N GLU A 21 -10.18 -14.29 -0.88
CA GLU A 21 -8.81 -14.75 -0.56
C GLU A 21 -8.22 -14.02 0.66
N THR A 22 -8.60 -12.76 0.90
CA THR A 22 -8.08 -11.94 2.02
C THR A 22 -8.97 -12.03 3.26
N PHE A 23 -10.29 -11.93 3.07
CA PHE A 23 -11.24 -11.84 4.19
C PHE A 23 -12.11 -13.09 4.36
N GLY A 24 -12.00 -14.08 3.48
CA GLY A 24 -12.76 -15.33 3.56
C GLY A 24 -14.26 -15.19 3.29
N VAL A 25 -14.73 -14.05 2.76
CA VAL A 25 -16.15 -13.77 2.54
C VAL A 25 -16.51 -13.78 1.05
N GLY A 26 -17.73 -14.21 0.75
CA GLY A 26 -18.29 -14.16 -0.59
C GLY A 26 -18.84 -12.78 -0.92
N ILE A 27 -18.75 -12.37 -2.18
CA ILE A 27 -19.42 -11.14 -2.64
C ILE A 27 -20.96 -11.22 -2.52
N SER A 28 -21.51 -12.44 -2.46
CA SER A 28 -22.92 -12.73 -2.18
C SER A 28 -23.32 -12.40 -0.75
N ASP A 29 -22.36 -12.34 0.17
CA ASP A 29 -22.64 -12.17 1.59
C ASP A 29 -22.83 -10.69 1.94
N LEU A 30 -22.52 -9.78 1.00
CA LEU A 30 -22.70 -8.34 1.16
C LEU A 30 -24.18 -7.98 1.28
N GLY A 31 -24.55 -7.37 2.40
CA GLY A 31 -25.92 -6.93 2.70
C GLY A 31 -26.70 -7.91 3.57
N ASP A 32 -26.41 -9.21 3.47
CA ASP A 32 -27.10 -10.26 4.23
C ASP A 32 -26.23 -10.80 5.38
N GLY A 33 -25.05 -11.33 5.05
CA GLY A 33 -24.09 -11.89 6.03
C GLY A 33 -23.06 -10.87 6.54
N LEU A 34 -22.83 -9.80 5.78
CA LEU A 34 -21.91 -8.71 6.06
C LEU A 34 -22.63 -7.38 5.90
N THR A 35 -22.56 -6.50 6.89
CA THR A 35 -23.24 -5.20 6.77
C THR A 35 -22.59 -4.33 5.69
N TRP A 36 -23.35 -3.42 5.07
CA TRP A 36 -22.79 -2.50 4.07
C TRP A 36 -21.71 -1.56 4.63
N GLY A 37 -21.77 -1.25 5.92
CA GLY A 37 -20.74 -0.47 6.62
C GLY A 37 -19.44 -1.25 6.72
N GLU A 38 -19.52 -2.48 7.22
CA GLU A 38 -18.36 -3.38 7.31
C GLU A 38 -17.77 -3.71 5.93
N ALA A 39 -18.62 -3.94 4.93
CA ALA A 39 -18.20 -4.09 3.55
C ALA A 39 -17.39 -2.89 3.04
N ARG A 40 -17.77 -1.67 3.45
CA ARG A 40 -17.04 -0.46 3.11
C ARG A 40 -15.68 -0.46 3.76
N ASP A 41 -15.62 -0.74 5.05
CA ASP A 41 -14.37 -0.69 5.83
C ASP A 41 -13.35 -1.72 5.30
N LEU A 42 -13.79 -2.95 5.01
CA LEU A 42 -12.92 -3.99 4.41
C LEU A 42 -12.40 -3.60 3.03
N LEU A 43 -13.23 -2.96 2.20
CA LEU A 43 -12.82 -2.52 0.87
C LEU A 43 -11.92 -1.29 0.92
N GLU A 44 -12.11 -0.40 1.89
CA GLU A 44 -11.22 0.74 2.13
C GLU A 44 -9.83 0.26 2.60
N GLU A 45 -9.80 -0.72 3.52
CA GLU A 45 -8.55 -1.35 3.97
C GLU A 45 -7.84 -2.06 2.82
N ALA A 46 -8.54 -2.91 2.07
CA ALA A 46 -7.94 -3.62 0.94
C ALA A 46 -7.48 -2.69 -0.18
N ALA A 47 -8.20 -1.59 -0.43
CA ALA A 47 -7.78 -0.60 -1.43
C ALA A 47 -6.47 0.10 -1.05
N ALA A 48 -6.19 0.25 0.25
CA ALA A 48 -4.97 0.88 0.75
C ALA A 48 -3.75 -0.06 0.71
N ASP A 49 -3.94 -1.38 0.68
CA ASP A 49 -2.85 -2.37 0.65
C ASP A 49 -2.62 -2.94 -0.77
N PRO A 50 -1.48 -2.61 -1.43
CA PRO A 50 -1.06 -3.19 -2.71
C PRO A 50 -0.82 -4.71 -2.66
N GLY A 51 -0.74 -5.29 -1.47
CA GLY A 51 -0.70 -6.73 -1.23
C GLY A 51 -2.00 -7.45 -1.55
N THR A 52 -3.14 -6.73 -1.67
CA THR A 52 -4.42 -7.31 -2.08
C THR A 52 -4.64 -7.18 -3.58
N HIS A 53 -5.50 -8.03 -4.15
CA HIS A 53 -5.86 -7.96 -5.58
C HIS A 53 -6.56 -6.65 -5.95
N LEU A 54 -7.35 -6.07 -5.03
CA LEU A 54 -8.00 -4.78 -5.21
C LEU A 54 -6.99 -3.65 -5.15
N GLY A 55 -6.18 -3.57 -4.09
CA GLY A 55 -5.16 -2.53 -3.93
C GLY A 55 -4.14 -2.54 -5.07
N ALA A 56 -3.67 -3.72 -5.50
CA ALA A 56 -2.79 -3.84 -6.67
C ALA A 56 -3.43 -3.27 -7.94
N LYS A 57 -4.70 -3.61 -8.20
CA LYS A 57 -5.43 -3.12 -9.38
C LYS A 57 -5.58 -1.60 -9.36
N LEU A 58 -5.86 -1.02 -8.19
CA LEU A 58 -6.00 0.42 -7.99
C LEU A 58 -4.66 1.14 -8.11
N ALA A 59 -3.57 0.52 -7.66
CA ALA A 59 -2.20 1.01 -7.83
C ALA A 59 -1.65 0.82 -9.27
N GLY A 60 -2.42 0.21 -10.17
CA GLY A 60 -2.01 -0.06 -11.55
C GLY A 60 -1.02 -1.23 -11.71
N TRP A 61 -0.91 -2.08 -10.69
CA TRP A 61 -0.01 -3.23 -10.71
C TRP A 61 -0.67 -4.43 -11.38
N SER A 62 0.13 -5.21 -12.11
CA SER A 62 -0.34 -6.44 -12.76
C SER A 62 -0.63 -7.56 -11.75
N TYR A 63 0.04 -7.54 -10.60
CA TYR A 63 -0.06 -8.56 -9.55
C TYR A 63 0.03 -7.94 -8.16
N PRO A 64 -0.65 -8.53 -7.16
CA PRO A 64 -0.46 -8.13 -5.77
C PRO A 64 0.94 -8.49 -5.28
N ALA A 65 1.56 -7.57 -4.56
CA ALA A 65 2.85 -7.78 -3.93
C ALA A 65 2.90 -7.07 -2.58
N THR A 66 3.16 -7.85 -1.53
CA THR A 66 3.37 -7.29 -0.20
C THR A 66 4.72 -6.59 -0.11
N THR A 67 4.83 -5.59 0.78
CA THR A 67 6.10 -4.92 1.06
C THR A 67 7.23 -5.90 1.39
N ARG A 68 6.93 -6.97 2.14
CA ARG A 68 7.92 -8.00 2.46
C ARG A 68 8.42 -8.72 1.22
N GLN A 69 7.54 -9.12 0.31
CA GLN A 69 7.93 -9.77 -0.94
C GLN A 69 8.78 -8.84 -1.82
N LEU A 70 8.42 -7.56 -1.88
CA LEU A 70 9.21 -6.56 -2.61
C LEU A 70 10.60 -6.39 -2.00
N LEU A 71 10.71 -6.32 -0.67
CA LEU A 71 12.00 -6.25 0.02
C LEU A 71 12.84 -7.51 -0.18
N SER A 72 12.23 -8.69 -0.13
CA SER A 72 12.91 -9.96 -0.44
C SER A 72 13.45 -9.95 -1.87
N LEU A 73 12.64 -9.57 -2.85
CA LEU A 73 13.06 -9.46 -4.24
C LEU A 73 14.22 -8.46 -4.43
N LEU A 74 14.15 -7.30 -3.78
CA LEU A 74 15.23 -6.30 -3.81
C LEU A 74 16.53 -6.84 -3.19
N SER A 75 16.44 -7.65 -2.14
CA SER A 75 17.60 -8.27 -1.51
C SER A 75 18.28 -9.32 -2.40
N GLU A 76 17.49 -10.09 -3.17
CA GLU A 76 17.99 -11.13 -4.07
C GLU A 76 18.58 -10.55 -5.37
N LEU A 77 17.98 -9.51 -5.92
CA LEU A 77 18.42 -8.84 -7.15
C LEU A 77 19.79 -8.14 -7.01
N GLY A 78 20.21 -7.85 -5.77
CA GLY A 78 21.40 -7.07 -5.48
C GLY A 78 21.27 -5.59 -5.89
N PRO A 79 22.21 -4.74 -5.47
CA PRO A 79 22.05 -3.28 -5.50
C PRO A 79 21.94 -2.69 -6.91
N LYS A 80 22.53 -3.33 -7.93
CA LYS A 80 22.49 -2.83 -9.33
C LYS A 80 21.14 -3.02 -9.99
N ALA A 81 20.49 -4.18 -9.80
CA ALA A 81 19.21 -4.46 -10.42
C ALA A 81 18.06 -3.83 -9.63
N ALA A 82 18.15 -3.80 -8.30
CA ALA A 82 17.24 -3.08 -7.42
C ALA A 82 17.09 -1.60 -7.84
N LYS A 83 18.20 -0.92 -8.16
CA LYS A 83 18.21 0.50 -8.57
C LYS A 83 17.55 0.78 -9.92
N LYS A 84 17.41 -0.22 -10.78
CA LYS A 84 16.70 -0.11 -12.07
C LYS A 84 15.21 -0.40 -11.94
N LEU A 85 14.83 -1.21 -10.95
CA LEU A 85 13.47 -1.71 -10.81
C LEU A 85 12.63 -0.90 -9.81
N ALA A 86 13.25 -0.40 -8.75
CA ALA A 86 12.56 0.41 -7.74
C ALA A 86 12.18 1.78 -8.34
N PRO A 87 10.90 2.20 -8.25
CA PRO A 87 10.49 3.53 -8.70
C PRO A 87 10.99 4.67 -7.78
N TRP A 88 11.66 4.34 -6.68
CA TRP A 88 12.34 5.25 -5.76
C TRP A 88 13.83 4.93 -5.67
N VAL A 89 14.66 5.95 -5.47
CA VAL A 89 16.12 5.79 -5.34
C VAL A 89 16.45 5.26 -3.95
N LEU A 90 16.96 4.04 -3.87
CA LEU A 90 17.56 3.56 -2.62
C LEU A 90 18.83 4.37 -2.31
N PRO A 91 18.95 4.97 -1.12
CA PRO A 91 20.16 5.68 -0.73
C PRO A 91 21.35 4.71 -0.75
N ASP A 92 22.43 5.11 -1.41
CA ASP A 92 23.66 4.33 -1.44
C ASP A 92 24.40 4.55 -0.12
N PRO A 93 24.58 3.52 0.73
CA PRO A 93 25.22 3.67 2.04
C PRO A 93 26.69 4.13 1.93
N ARG A 94 27.32 4.03 0.75
CA ARG A 94 28.68 4.52 0.49
C ARG A 94 28.71 5.95 -0.04
N ARG A 95 27.57 6.52 -0.39
CA ARG A 95 27.42 7.87 -0.95
C ARG A 95 26.59 8.71 0.03
N SER A 96 27.13 8.94 1.22
CA SER A 96 26.60 9.94 2.17
C SER A 96 27.04 11.33 1.74
N THR A 97 26.65 11.78 0.56
CA THR A 97 26.63 13.21 0.28
C THR A 97 25.21 13.64 0.57
N THR A 98 24.97 14.06 1.81
CA THR A 98 23.78 14.81 2.16
C THR A 98 23.77 16.03 1.25
N THR A 99 22.90 16.05 0.25
CA THR A 99 22.70 17.23 -0.59
C THR A 99 21.91 18.31 0.16
N ALA A 100 21.27 17.94 1.26
CA ALA A 100 20.57 18.85 2.13
C ALA A 100 21.56 19.59 3.05
N ASP A 101 21.40 20.89 3.15
CA ASP A 101 22.16 21.70 4.09
C ASP A 101 21.65 21.51 5.53
N ALA A 102 22.43 21.97 6.51
CA ALA A 102 22.09 21.75 7.92
C ALA A 102 20.76 22.42 8.33
N ALA A 103 20.33 23.44 7.60
CA ALA A 103 19.08 24.15 7.83
C ALA A 103 17.88 23.33 7.34
N GLU A 104 17.95 22.77 6.14
CA GLU A 104 16.92 21.87 5.58
C GLU A 104 16.72 20.62 6.44
N ILE A 105 17.81 20.07 6.99
CA ILE A 105 17.73 18.90 7.89
C ILE A 105 17.01 19.27 9.19
N ALA A 106 17.31 20.43 9.77
CA ALA A 106 16.69 20.88 11.02
C ALA A 106 15.19 21.16 10.85
N GLU A 107 14.79 21.75 9.71
CA GLU A 107 13.39 22.01 9.39
C GLU A 107 12.61 20.70 9.20
N ALA A 108 13.15 19.75 8.42
CA ALA A 108 12.54 18.44 8.23
C ALA A 108 12.42 17.62 9.54
N GLN A 109 13.41 17.74 10.43
CA GLN A 109 13.35 17.12 11.76
C GLN A 109 12.27 17.74 12.63
N ALA A 110 12.13 19.07 12.63
CA ALA A 110 11.09 19.77 13.38
C ALA A 110 9.68 19.43 12.87
N GLU A 111 9.48 19.31 11.56
CA GLU A 111 8.21 18.85 10.98
C GLU A 111 7.88 17.40 11.38
N MET A 112 8.87 16.51 11.35
CA MET A 112 8.70 15.12 11.74
C MET A 112 8.37 14.99 13.24
N GLU A 113 9.04 15.76 14.10
CA GLU A 113 8.77 15.82 15.55
C GLU A 113 7.39 16.43 15.85
N ALA A 114 6.97 17.46 15.11
CA ALA A 114 5.64 18.04 15.24
C ALA A 114 4.52 17.06 14.82
N GLY A 115 4.81 16.17 13.87
CA GLY A 115 3.91 15.09 13.45
C GLY A 115 3.88 13.88 14.40
N LEU A 116 4.92 13.69 15.22
CA LEU A 116 5.00 12.63 16.23
C LEU A 116 4.22 13.03 17.50
N VAL A 117 2.90 13.12 17.38
CA VAL A 117 2.01 13.20 18.55
C VAL A 117 1.93 11.81 19.17
N PHE A 118 2.81 11.51 20.12
CA PHE A 118 2.53 10.43 21.07
C PHE A 118 1.38 10.91 21.95
N ALA A 119 0.21 10.30 21.80
CA ALA A 119 -0.88 10.48 22.76
C ALA A 119 -0.38 10.03 24.14
N SER A 120 -0.22 11.01 25.04
CA SER A 120 -0.04 10.76 26.47
C SER A 120 -1.31 10.18 27.09
#